data_AF-A0A3N0GXS6-F1
#
_entry.id   AF-A0A3N0GXS6-F1
#
_cell.length_a   1.000
_cell.length_b   1.000
_cell.length_c   1.000
_cell.angle_alpha   90.00
_cell.angle_beta   90.00
_cell.angle_gamma   90.00
#
_symmetry.space_group_name_H-M   'P 1'
#
loop_
_entity.id
_entity.type
_entity.pdbx_description
1 polymer ?
#
loop_
_entity_poly.entity_id
_entity_poly.type
_entity_poly.pdbx_seq_one_letter_code
_entity_poly.pdbx_strand_id
1 'polypeptide(L)'
;MTQAPLLTRPVPLAVAAVGLGAVLGALCARVVLVGSGLSLVPWAVAGLASGACCRSRTMAAAVGALYGFALAFTFMTVGYDGAAPLHTRLLPFCLFGLVGAVCGSVLALAGRQVAGKLASR
;
A
#
# COMPACT_ATOMS: atom_id res chain seq x y z
N MET A 1 30.64 -13.48 -4.00
CA MET A 1 30.00 -12.50 -3.09
C MET A 1 28.89 -11.78 -3.86
N THR A 2 27.68 -12.33 -3.87
CA THR A 2 26.51 -11.75 -4.54
C THR A 2 25.95 -10.62 -3.68
N GLN A 3 26.09 -9.37 -4.12
CA GLN A 3 25.46 -8.23 -3.45
C GLN A 3 23.94 -8.44 -3.49
N ALA A 4 23.32 -8.58 -2.32
CA ALA A 4 21.86 -8.61 -2.23
C ALA A 4 21.31 -7.29 -2.80
N PRO A 5 20.30 -7.33 -3.68
CA PRO A 5 19.75 -6.12 -4.29
C PRO A 5 19.30 -5.14 -3.20
N LEU A 6 19.70 -3.87 -3.34
CA LEU A 6 19.45 -2.79 -2.35
C LEU A 6 17.98 -2.70 -1.93
N LEU A 7 17.06 -3.08 -2.82
CA LEU A 7 15.62 -3.10 -2.59
C LEU A 7 15.17 -4.04 -1.45
N THR A 8 15.97 -5.04 -1.06
CA THR A 8 15.58 -6.02 -0.03
C THR A 8 15.83 -5.57 1.41
N ARG A 9 16.45 -4.40 1.59
CA ARG A 9 16.66 -3.79 2.92
C ARG A 9 15.35 -3.19 3.44
N PRO A 10 15.12 -3.17 4.76
CA PRO A 10 13.84 -2.76 5.34
C PRO A 10 13.48 -1.30 5.02
N VAL A 11 14.46 -0.40 5.06
CA VAL A 11 14.26 1.04 4.80
C VAL A 11 13.88 1.37 3.36
N PRO A 12 14.64 0.96 2.32
CA PRO A 12 14.27 1.28 0.94
C PRO A 12 12.95 0.61 0.52
N LEU A 13 12.63 -0.57 1.07
CA LEU A 13 11.38 -1.25 0.77
C LEU A 13 10.17 -0.56 1.41
N ALA A 14 10.32 -0.02 2.63
CA ALA A 14 9.31 0.82 3.25
C ALA A 14 9.08 2.13 2.48
N VAL A 15 10.15 2.81 2.05
CA VAL A 15 10.05 4.03 1.24
C VAL A 15 9.37 3.74 -0.10
N ALA A 16 9.75 2.65 -0.77
CA ALA A 16 9.11 2.22 -2.02
C ALA A 16 7.62 1.90 -1.82
N ALA A 17 7.25 1.25 -0.71
CA ALA A 17 5.87 0.93 -0.39
C ALA A 17 5.01 2.17 -0.13
N VAL A 18 5.53 3.14 0.62
CA VAL A 18 4.87 4.44 0.84
C VAL A 18 4.72 5.19 -0.49
N GLY A 19 5.78 5.27 -1.29
CA GLY A 19 5.76 5.93 -2.59
C GLY A 19 4.76 5.27 -3.55
N LEU A 20 4.75 3.94 -3.62
CA LEU A 20 3.81 3.17 -4.42
C LEU A 20 2.36 3.40 -3.98
N GLY A 21 2.12 3.40 -2.66
CA GLY A 21 0.81 3.69 -2.09
C GLY A 21 0.33 5.11 -2.45
N ALA A 22 1.17 6.11 -2.23
CA ALA A 22 0.84 7.50 -2.54
C ALA A 22 0.56 7.73 -4.04
N VAL A 23 1.40 7.18 -4.92
CA VAL A 23 1.22 7.31 -6.38
C VAL A 23 -0.07 6.63 -6.83
N LEU A 24 -0.34 5.38 -6.41
CA LEU A 24 -1.58 4.69 -6.75
C LEU A 24 -2.81 5.38 -6.17
N GLY A 25 -2.73 5.88 -4.92
CA GLY A 25 -3.79 6.64 -4.28
C GLY A 25 -4.13 7.91 -5.06
N ALA A 26 -3.13 8.68 -5.47
CA ALA A 26 -3.31 9.89 -6.26
C ALA A 26 -3.87 9.59 -7.67
N LEU A 27 -3.32 8.59 -8.35
CA LEU A 27 -3.76 8.20 -9.70
C LEU A 27 -5.20 7.69 -9.70
N CYS A 28 -5.58 6.84 -8.75
CA CYS A 28 -6.94 6.32 -8.66
C CYS A 28 -7.95 7.36 -8.15
N ALA A 29 -7.50 8.39 -7.43
CA ALA A 29 -8.38 9.49 -7.02
C ALA A 29 -8.81 10.38 -8.18
N ARG A 30 -7.98 10.55 -9.22
CA ARG A 30 -8.21 11.56 -10.27
C ARG A 30 -8.21 11.05 -11.71
N VAL A 31 -7.60 9.90 -11.99
CA VAL A 31 -7.25 9.49 -13.36
C VAL A 31 -7.73 8.08 -13.70
N VAL A 32 -7.49 7.12 -12.81
CA VAL A 32 -7.70 5.68 -13.10
C VAL A 32 -8.93 5.16 -12.36
N LEU A 33 -9.98 4.78 -13.11
CA LEU A 33 -11.16 4.08 -12.59
C LEU A 33 -11.91 4.87 -11.49
N VAL A 34 -11.92 6.20 -11.63
CA VAL A 34 -12.55 7.15 -10.69
C VAL A 34 -14.02 6.78 -10.49
N GLY A 35 -14.46 6.65 -9.23
CA GLY A 35 -15.84 6.29 -8.87
C GLY A 35 -16.21 4.82 -9.12
N SER A 36 -15.29 3.99 -9.62
CA SER A 36 -15.52 2.56 -9.86
C SER A 36 -14.74 1.70 -8.87
N GLY A 37 -15.40 0.66 -8.33
CA GLY A 37 -14.76 -0.35 -7.48
C GLY A 37 -13.63 -1.13 -8.18
N LEU A 38 -13.48 -0.99 -9.51
CA LEU A 38 -12.37 -1.57 -10.26
C LEU A 38 -11.01 -0.99 -9.87
N SER A 39 -10.96 0.22 -9.29
CA SER A 39 -9.73 0.79 -8.70
C SER A 39 -9.10 -0.11 -7.61
N LEU A 40 -9.88 -1.00 -7.01
CA LEU A 40 -9.39 -1.99 -6.04
C LEU A 40 -8.45 -3.02 -6.65
N VAL A 41 -8.57 -3.31 -7.95
CA VAL A 41 -7.75 -4.33 -8.63
C VAL A 41 -6.26 -3.95 -8.62
N PRO A 42 -5.83 -2.79 -9.14
CA PRO A 42 -4.42 -2.41 -9.08
C PRO A 42 -3.91 -2.26 -7.64
N TRP A 43 -4.77 -1.86 -6.70
CA TRP A 43 -4.40 -1.78 -5.28
C TRP A 43 -4.12 -3.16 -4.68
N ALA A 44 -4.99 -4.13 -4.96
CA ALA A 44 -4.82 -5.50 -4.49
C ALA A 44 -3.56 -6.14 -5.08
N VAL A 45 -3.31 -5.96 -6.38
CA VAL A 45 -2.11 -6.47 -7.06
C VAL A 45 -0.84 -5.88 -6.46
N ALA A 46 -0.78 -4.56 -6.28
CA ALA A 46 0.37 -3.89 -5.66
C ALA A 46 0.59 -4.33 -4.20
N GLY A 47 -0.49 -4.46 -3.42
CA GLY A 47 -0.43 -4.97 -2.05
C GLY A 47 0.15 -6.39 -1.98
N LEU A 48 -0.34 -7.31 -2.83
CA LEU A 48 0.19 -8.68 -2.92
C LEU A 48 1.67 -8.69 -3.34
N ALA A 49 2.04 -7.91 -4.36
CA ALA A 49 3.41 -7.82 -4.85
C ALA A 49 4.38 -7.30 -3.78
N SER A 50 3.98 -6.27 -3.03
CA SER A 50 4.80 -5.72 -1.93
C SER A 50 5.13 -6.78 -0.87
N GLY A 51 4.17 -7.66 -0.57
CA GLY A 51 4.34 -8.79 0.33
C GLY A 51 5.21 -9.92 -0.22
N ALA A 52 5.08 -10.22 -1.51
CA ALA A 52 5.87 -11.24 -2.18
C ALA A 52 7.38 -10.92 -2.16
N CYS A 53 7.74 -9.63 -2.15
CA CYS A 53 9.13 -9.18 -2.03
C CYS A 53 9.72 -9.28 -0.60
N CYS A 54 8.91 -9.62 0.40
CA CYS A 54 9.32 -9.62 1.80
C CYS A 54 9.78 -11.00 2.29
N ARG A 55 10.91 -11.05 3.02
CA ARG A 55 11.45 -12.31 3.57
C ARG A 55 10.71 -12.80 4.82
N SER A 56 10.31 -11.90 5.71
CA SER A 56 9.64 -12.25 6.98
C SER A 56 8.17 -11.80 7.02
N ARG A 57 7.34 -12.47 7.83
CA ARG A 57 5.92 -12.10 8.01
C ARG A 57 5.79 -10.71 8.61
N THR A 58 6.63 -10.39 9.59
CA THR A 58 6.64 -9.07 10.25
C THR A 58 6.96 -7.96 9.26
N MET A 59 7.96 -8.16 8.39
CA MET A 59 8.31 -7.20 7.34
C MET A 59 7.16 -7.04 6.34
N ALA A 60 6.55 -8.14 5.88
CA ALA A 60 5.41 -8.07 4.98
C ALA A 60 4.23 -7.30 5.60
N ALA A 61 3.90 -7.57 6.86
CA ALA A 61 2.82 -6.88 7.56
C ALA A 61 3.10 -5.36 7.69
N ALA A 62 4.31 -4.97 8.09
CA ALA A 62 4.69 -3.57 8.25
C ALA A 62 4.72 -2.82 6.90
N VAL A 63 5.29 -3.43 5.87
CA VAL A 63 5.35 -2.86 4.51
C VAL A 63 3.95 -2.71 3.92
N GLY A 64 3.11 -3.74 4.08
CA GLY A 64 1.71 -3.69 3.67
C GLY A 64 0.93 -2.61 4.42
N ALA A 65 1.17 -2.45 5.73
CA ALA A 65 0.54 -1.39 6.52
C ALA A 65 0.90 0.00 6.01
N LEU A 66 2.19 0.25 5.76
CA LEU A 66 2.68 1.53 5.25
C LEU A 66 2.13 1.84 3.86
N TYR A 67 2.14 0.84 2.97
CA TYR A 67 1.54 0.94 1.64
C TYR A 67 0.05 1.27 1.71
N GLY A 68 -0.71 0.48 2.48
CA GLY A 68 -2.16 0.63 2.59
C GLY A 68 -2.58 1.93 3.25
N PHE A 69 -1.85 2.38 4.26
CA PHE A 69 -2.06 3.69 4.89
C PHE A 69 -1.82 4.82 3.88
N ALA A 70 -0.65 4.83 3.24
CA ALA A 70 -0.28 5.86 2.27
C ALA A 70 -1.30 5.92 1.12
N LEU A 71 -1.70 4.76 0.61
CA LEU A 71 -2.70 4.66 -0.44
C LEU A 71 -4.04 5.27 -0.04
N ALA A 72 -4.62 4.82 1.08
CA ALA A 72 -5.94 5.27 1.50
C ALA A 72 -5.93 6.75 1.90
N PHE A 73 -4.88 7.19 2.60
CA PHE A 73 -4.70 8.58 3.00
C PHE A 73 -4.52 9.50 1.79
N THR A 74 -3.67 9.14 0.83
CA THR A 74 -3.47 9.94 -0.38
C THR A 74 -4.70 9.94 -1.27
N PHE A 75 -5.39 8.80 -1.42
CA PHE A 75 -6.65 8.74 -2.18
C PHE A 75 -7.69 9.71 -1.62
N MET A 76 -7.87 9.73 -0.30
CA MET A 76 -8.82 10.63 0.37
C MET A 76 -8.39 12.10 0.28
N THR A 77 -7.12 12.40 0.52
CA THR A 77 -6.63 13.80 0.51
C THR A 77 -6.61 14.39 -0.88
N VAL A 78 -6.18 13.63 -1.90
CA VAL A 78 -6.12 14.10 -3.29
C VAL A 78 -7.51 14.13 -3.93
N GLY A 79 -8.39 13.19 -3.59
CA GLY A 79 -9.77 13.13 -4.07
C GLY A 79 -10.75 14.06 -3.33
N TYR A 80 -10.30 14.77 -2.30
CA TYR A 80 -11.17 15.66 -1.53
C TYR A 80 -11.41 16.98 -2.27
N ASP A 81 -12.63 17.16 -2.77
CA ASP A 81 -13.11 18.41 -3.39
C ASP A 81 -14.11 19.17 -2.47
N GLY A 82 -14.10 18.90 -1.17
CA GLY A 82 -15.07 19.45 -0.22
C GLY A 82 -14.83 20.92 0.13
N ALA A 83 -15.90 21.65 0.46
CA ALA A 83 -15.86 23.09 0.78
C ALA A 83 -15.13 23.43 2.10
N ALA A 84 -14.98 22.46 3.02
CA ALA A 84 -14.33 22.69 4.30
C ALA A 84 -12.79 22.56 4.21
N PRO A 85 -12.01 23.32 5.01
CA PRO A 85 -10.55 23.26 4.96
C PRO A 85 -9.97 21.87 5.26
N LEU A 86 -8.98 21.45 4.48
CA LEU A 86 -8.39 20.11 4.54
C LEU A 86 -7.80 19.76 5.91
N HIS A 87 -7.22 20.74 6.63
CA HIS A 87 -6.63 20.52 7.95
C HIS A 87 -7.64 20.01 8.98
N THR A 88 -8.93 20.36 8.84
CA THR A 88 -10.01 19.88 9.73
C THR A 88 -10.40 18.42 9.46
N ARG A 89 -10.00 17.87 8.31
CA ARG A 89 -10.34 16.50 7.85
C ARG A 89 -9.18 15.52 7.93
N LEU A 90 -8.00 15.97 8.36
CA LEU A 90 -6.83 15.11 8.52
C LEU A 90 -7.09 13.95 9.48
N LEU A 91 -7.74 14.21 10.62
CA LEU A 91 -8.04 13.16 11.60
C LEU A 91 -8.94 12.04 11.02
N PRO A 92 -10.11 12.32 10.41
CA PRO A 92 -10.90 11.26 9.79
C PRO A 92 -10.15 10.57 8.63
N PHE A 93 -9.34 11.28 7.84
CA PHE A 93 -8.52 10.63 6.80
C PHE A 93 -7.45 9.72 7.38
N CYS A 94 -6.84 10.07 8.51
CA CYS A 94 -5.93 9.18 9.23
C CYS A 94 -6.65 7.91 9.69
N LEU A 95 -7.88 8.01 10.19
CA LEU A 95 -8.67 6.83 10.59
C LEU A 95 -8.96 5.91 9.40
N PHE A 96 -9.35 6.47 8.25
CA PHE A 96 -9.48 5.68 7.01
C PHE A 96 -8.14 5.11 6.54
N GLY A 97 -7.06 5.85 6.71
CA GLY A 97 -5.69 5.38 6.49
C GLY A 97 -5.37 4.14 7.33
N LEU A 98 -5.80 4.09 8.60
CA LEU A 98 -5.61 2.91 9.44
C LEU A 98 -6.37 1.68 8.92
N VAL A 99 -7.59 1.87 8.41
CA VAL A 99 -8.32 0.78 7.73
C VAL A 99 -7.54 0.30 6.50
N GLY A 100 -7.02 1.24 5.70
CA GLY A 100 -6.13 0.95 4.59
C GLY A 100 -4.90 0.15 5.02
N ALA A 101 -4.29 0.51 6.15
CA ALA A 101 -3.14 -0.18 6.71
C ALA A 101 -3.46 -1.65 7.05
N VAL A 102 -4.60 -1.90 7.69
CA VAL A 102 -5.05 -3.27 8.01
C VAL A 102 -5.24 -4.09 6.72
N CYS A 103 -5.95 -3.55 5.74
CA CYS A 103 -6.16 -4.22 4.45
C CYS A 103 -4.84 -4.48 3.72
N GLY A 104 -3.94 -3.50 3.70
CA GLY A 104 -2.61 -3.61 3.09
C GLY A 104 -1.75 -4.67 3.76
N SER A 105 -1.77 -4.76 5.10
CA SER A 105 -1.09 -5.82 5.84
C SER A 105 -1.62 -7.20 5.48
N VAL A 106 -2.94 -7.38 5.38
CA VAL A 106 -3.55 -8.66 5.01
C VAL A 106 -3.11 -9.08 3.60
N LEU A 107 -3.16 -8.17 2.62
CA LEU A 107 -2.72 -8.43 1.26
C LEU A 107 -1.23 -8.77 1.20
N ALA A 108 -0.37 -8.00 1.86
CA ALA A 108 1.07 -8.27 1.86
C ALA A 108 1.39 -9.63 2.54
N LEU A 109 0.69 -9.98 3.62
CA LEU A 109 0.82 -11.30 4.24
C LEU A 109 0.38 -12.42 3.30
N ALA A 110 -0.71 -12.23 2.55
CA ALA A 110 -1.17 -13.19 1.55
C ALA A 110 -0.15 -13.35 0.42
N GLY A 111 0.35 -12.25 -0.13
CA GLY A 111 1.37 -12.24 -1.19
C GLY A 111 2.65 -12.96 -0.76
N ARG A 112 3.11 -12.73 0.48
CA ARG A 112 4.24 -13.47 1.04
C ARG A 112 3.97 -14.97 1.13
N GLN A 113 2.78 -15.37 1.57
CA GLN A 113 2.43 -16.79 1.68
C GLN A 113 2.41 -17.48 0.32
N VAL A 114 1.86 -16.81 -0.70
CA VAL A 114 1.85 -17.30 -2.08
C VAL A 114 3.28 -17.46 -2.60
N ALA A 115 4.14 -16.45 -2.43
CA ALA A 115 5.55 -16.51 -2.81
C ALA A 115 6.30 -17.64 -2.11
N GLY A 116 6.06 -17.84 -0.80
CA GLY A 116 6.66 -18.93 -0.04
C GLY A 116 6.25 -20.32 -0.53
N LYS A 117 4.97 -20.51 -0.90
CA LYS A 117 4.47 -21.78 -1.47
C LYS A 117 5.03 -22.05 -2.86
N LEU A 118 5.23 -21.02 -3.68
CA LEU A 118 5.82 -21.14 -5.00
C LEU A 118 7.31 -21.52 -4.94
N ALA A 119 8.05 -21.00 -3.96
CA ALA A 119 9.47 -21.33 -3.77
C ALA A 119 9.73 -22.73 -3.22
N SER A 120 8.71 -23.39 -2.65
CA SER A 120 8.79 -24.76 -2.13
C SER A 120 8.37 -25.84 -3.14
N ARG A 121 7.93 -25.44 -4.34
CA ARG A 121 7.60 -26.32 -5.46
C ARG A 121 8.78 -26.40 -6.42
#